data_AF-A0A4Y9ZJK9-F1
#
_entry.id   AF-A0A4Y9ZJK9-F1
#
_cell.length_a   1.000
_cell.length_b   1.000
_cell.length_c   1.000
_cell.angle_alpha   90.00
_cell.angle_beta   90.00
_cell.angle_gamma   90.00
#
_symmetry.space_group_name_H-M   'P 1'
#
loop_
_entity.id
_entity.type
_entity.pdbx_description
1 polymer ?
#
loop_
_entity_poly.entity_id
_entity_poly.type
_entity_poly.pdbx_seq_one_letter_code
_entity_poly.pdbx_strand_id
1 'polypeptide(L)'
;MFPGPVNPSSTSSSSSSPKPLSSTSTTPPTNFEEVLASQPSLPEPGPSYFEARRALWLTRPPALPPRPPSSTPLLSLEEILRRPGALQSDEVWDGGLAKISKNLLGGGRTRRPLPVQVVLKILYAGWVRDGTWPEGMIPADESDFFDPDRNYPLPTPESTLTESFIPVGQALASPPAESSAMATRSQVEESQL
;
A
#
# COMPACT_ATOMS: atom_id res chain seq x y z
N MET A 1 32.56 65.53 -31.75
CA MET A 1 31.09 65.41 -31.83
C MET A 1 30.79 63.92 -31.89
N PHE A 2 30.42 63.30 -30.77
CA PHE A 2 29.58 62.11 -30.58
C PHE A 2 29.62 61.75 -29.08
N PRO A 3 28.51 61.26 -28.50
CA PRO A 3 28.07 61.54 -27.13
C PRO A 3 28.52 60.49 -26.10
N GLY A 4 28.26 60.82 -24.84
CA GLY A 4 28.74 60.17 -23.63
C GLY A 4 27.97 58.92 -23.16
N PRO A 5 28.30 58.43 -21.95
CA PRO A 5 27.95 57.09 -21.48
C PRO A 5 26.50 56.95 -21.03
N VAL A 6 25.93 55.76 -21.29
CA VAL A 6 24.58 55.37 -20.89
C VAL A 6 24.57 54.88 -19.43
N ASN A 7 23.58 55.38 -18.68
CA ASN A 7 23.25 55.01 -17.30
C ASN A 7 22.82 53.54 -17.19
N PRO A 8 23.19 52.82 -16.11
CA PRO A 8 22.49 51.60 -15.71
C PRO A 8 21.16 51.94 -15.03
N SER A 9 20.07 51.42 -15.59
CA SER A 9 18.72 51.51 -15.04
C SER A 9 18.62 50.88 -13.65
N SER A 10 18.26 51.68 -12.65
CA SER A 10 17.79 51.23 -11.35
C SER A 10 16.55 50.35 -11.54
N THR A 11 16.71 49.03 -11.39
CA THR A 11 15.59 48.11 -11.32
C THR A 11 15.05 48.15 -9.90
N SER A 12 13.97 48.90 -9.71
CA SER A 12 13.18 48.91 -8.49
C SER A 12 12.65 47.51 -8.20
N SER A 13 13.30 46.78 -7.29
CA SER A 13 12.80 45.53 -6.73
C SER A 13 11.60 45.84 -5.83
N SER A 14 10.41 45.78 -6.42
CA SER A 14 9.14 45.83 -5.71
C SER A 14 9.10 44.69 -4.68
N SER A 15 9.15 45.05 -3.39
CA SER A 15 8.95 44.14 -2.27
C SER A 15 7.49 43.70 -2.24
N SER A 16 7.13 42.67 -3.02
CA SER A 16 5.88 41.96 -2.83
C SER A 16 6.03 41.05 -1.62
N SER A 17 5.67 41.54 -0.45
CA SER A 17 5.43 40.72 0.72
C SER A 17 4.36 39.67 0.39
N PRO A 18 4.65 38.36 0.45
CA PRO A 18 3.60 37.36 0.33
C PRO A 18 2.71 37.46 1.58
N LYS A 19 1.43 37.79 1.37
CA LYS A 19 0.40 37.67 2.41
C LYS A 19 0.37 36.21 2.88
N PRO A 20 0.39 35.94 4.20
CA PRO A 20 0.15 34.60 4.70
C PRO A 20 -1.30 34.22 4.36
N LEU A 21 -1.44 33.25 3.47
CA LEU A 21 -2.71 32.56 3.22
C LEU A 21 -3.01 31.75 4.49
N SER A 22 -3.85 32.30 5.37
CA SER A 22 -4.48 31.53 6.44
C SER A 22 -5.43 30.52 5.80
N SER A 23 -4.90 29.35 5.45
CA SER A 23 -5.68 28.19 5.06
C SER A 23 -6.29 27.56 6.32
N THR A 24 -7.44 28.07 6.76
CA THR A 24 -8.33 27.32 7.64
C THR A 24 -9.06 26.29 6.78
N SER A 25 -8.38 25.19 6.45
CA SER A 25 -9.03 24.01 5.91
C SER A 25 -9.88 23.39 7.01
N THR A 26 -11.19 23.38 6.82
CA THR A 26 -12.20 22.73 7.65
C THR A 26 -12.05 21.20 7.56
N THR A 27 -10.98 20.67 8.14
CA THR A 27 -10.83 19.26 8.46
C THR A 27 -11.02 19.10 9.96
N PRO A 28 -11.74 18.05 10.43
CA PRO A 28 -11.82 17.80 11.86
C PRO A 28 -10.40 17.67 12.42
N PRO A 29 -10.10 18.31 13.55
CA PRO A 29 -8.74 18.35 14.07
C PRO A 29 -8.26 16.93 14.32
N THR A 30 -7.10 16.61 13.77
CA THR A 30 -6.45 15.32 14.09
C THR A 30 -6.09 15.31 15.57
N ASN A 31 -5.96 14.12 16.19
CA ASN A 31 -5.56 14.01 17.60
C ASN A 31 -4.26 14.80 17.89
N PHE A 32 -3.37 14.87 16.91
CA PHE A 32 -2.15 15.66 17.00
C PHE A 32 -2.40 17.17 17.00
N GLU A 33 -3.36 17.68 16.23
CA GLU A 33 -3.72 19.12 16.23
C GLU A 33 -4.33 19.55 17.57
N GLU A 34 -5.10 18.67 18.22
CA GLU A 34 -5.62 18.91 19.57
C GLU A 34 -4.50 18.95 20.61
N VAL A 35 -3.53 18.03 20.52
CA VAL A 35 -2.31 18.06 21.35
C VAL A 35 -1.50 19.33 21.07
N LEU A 36 -1.38 19.76 19.81
CA LEU A 36 -0.67 20.98 19.46
C LEU A 36 -1.39 22.24 19.99
N ALA A 37 -2.71 22.29 19.91
CA ALA A 37 -3.53 23.40 20.39
C ALA A 37 -3.58 23.50 21.92
N SER A 38 -3.38 22.39 22.63
CA SER A 38 -3.32 22.35 24.10
C SER A 38 -1.95 22.74 24.68
N GLN A 39 -0.93 22.98 23.83
CA GLN A 39 0.40 23.41 24.29
C GLN A 39 0.42 24.92 24.55
N PRO A 40 0.66 25.37 25.80
CA PRO A 40 0.60 26.78 26.15
C PRO A 40 1.81 27.60 25.66
N SER A 41 2.89 26.95 25.21
CA SER A 41 4.14 27.63 24.84
C SER A 41 4.86 26.93 23.69
N LEU A 42 4.38 27.13 22.45
CA LEU A 42 5.20 26.86 21.27
C LEU A 42 6.07 28.08 20.97
N PRO A 43 7.35 27.88 20.58
CA PRO A 43 8.22 29.00 20.19
C PRO A 43 7.70 29.66 18.90
N GLU A 44 8.24 30.84 18.57
CA GLU A 44 7.85 31.50 17.32
C GLU A 44 8.14 30.63 16.09
N PRO A 45 7.33 30.74 15.02
CA PRO A 45 7.53 29.98 13.78
C PRO A 45 8.96 30.09 13.25
N GLY A 46 9.63 28.94 13.13
CA GLY A 46 11.03 28.84 12.77
C GLY A 46 11.58 27.43 13.01
N PRO A 47 12.91 27.24 12.95
CA PRO A 47 13.53 25.93 13.22
C PRO A 47 13.16 25.37 14.60
N SER A 48 13.14 26.22 15.63
CA SER A 48 12.75 25.86 16.99
C SER A 48 11.28 25.41 17.09
N TYR A 49 10.38 26.04 16.32
CA TYR A 49 8.98 25.59 16.21
C TYR A 49 8.87 24.22 15.57
N PHE A 50 9.64 23.96 14.51
CA PHE A 50 9.68 22.64 13.89
C PHE A 50 10.19 21.58 14.86
N GLU A 51 11.27 21.85 15.58
CA GLU A 51 11.83 20.93 16.58
C GLU A 51 10.84 20.65 17.72
N ALA A 52 10.20 21.68 18.27
CA ALA A 52 9.18 21.55 19.30
C ALA A 52 7.98 20.71 18.82
N ARG A 53 7.48 21.00 17.61
CA ARG A 53 6.39 20.24 17.00
C ARG A 53 6.79 18.78 16.74
N ARG A 54 8.01 18.53 16.27
CA ARG A 54 8.54 17.18 16.04
C ARG A 54 8.68 16.41 17.35
N ALA A 55 9.19 17.04 18.41
CA ALA A 55 9.28 16.42 19.73
C ALA A 55 7.89 15.96 20.22
N LEU A 56 6.87 16.82 20.08
CA LEU A 56 5.49 16.46 20.39
C LEU A 56 4.98 15.30 19.53
N TRP A 57 5.30 15.28 18.23
CA TRP A 57 4.84 14.22 17.33
C TRP A 57 5.47 12.86 17.67
N LEU A 58 6.71 12.86 18.13
CA LEU A 58 7.41 11.66 18.58
C LEU A 58 6.96 11.20 19.97
N THR A 59 6.24 12.04 20.72
CA THR A 59 5.72 11.67 22.03
C THR A 59 4.57 10.68 21.86
N ARG A 60 4.64 9.53 22.54
CA ARG A 60 3.57 8.54 22.52
C ARG A 60 2.25 9.20 22.98
N PRO A 61 1.16 9.13 22.20
CA PRO A 61 -0.12 9.66 22.61
C PRO A 61 -0.59 9.01 23.93
N PRO A 62 -1.33 9.74 24.78
CA PRO A 62 -1.98 9.14 25.94
C PRO A 62 -2.86 7.98 25.49
N ALA A 63 -2.86 6.89 26.27
CA ALA A 63 -3.56 5.66 25.91
C ALA A 63 -5.02 5.97 25.58
N LEU A 64 -5.45 5.64 24.36
CA LEU A 64 -6.85 5.77 23.97
C LEU A 64 -7.71 4.92 24.93
N PRO A 65 -8.96 5.35 25.19
CA PRO A 65 -9.89 4.54 25.96
C PRO A 65 -10.01 3.14 25.34
N PRO A 66 -10.18 2.09 26.17
CA PRO A 66 -10.24 0.72 25.70
C PRO A 66 -11.31 0.60 24.62
N ARG A 67 -10.89 0.07 23.47
CA ARG A 67 -11.77 -0.16 22.33
C ARG A 67 -12.97 -0.99 22.77
N PRO A 68 -14.20 -0.67 22.33
CA PRO A 68 -15.37 -1.48 22.64
C PRO A 68 -15.12 -2.94 22.21
N PRO A 69 -15.66 -3.92 22.96
CA PRO A 69 -15.40 -5.32 22.71
C PRO A 69 -15.74 -5.67 21.26
N SER A 70 -14.77 -6.32 20.61
CA SER A 70 -14.91 -6.88 19.29
C SER A 70 -16.15 -7.79 19.23
N SER A 71 -16.93 -7.68 18.16
CA SER A 71 -18.08 -8.56 17.93
C SER A 71 -17.65 -10.03 17.89
N THR A 72 -18.49 -10.95 18.37
CA THR A 72 -18.22 -12.40 18.44
C THR A 72 -17.50 -13.03 17.23
N PRO A 73 -17.82 -12.73 15.95
CA PRO A 73 -17.10 -13.33 14.82
C PRO A 73 -15.68 -12.78 14.64
N LEU A 74 -15.42 -11.52 15.02
CA LEU A 74 -14.09 -10.94 14.96
C LEU A 74 -13.18 -11.44 16.09
N LEU A 75 -13.73 -11.66 17.28
CA LEU A 75 -13.02 -12.33 18.37
C LEU A 75 -12.62 -13.74 17.96
N SER A 76 -13.52 -14.48 17.30
CA SER A 76 -13.22 -15.80 16.76
C SER A 76 -12.10 -15.76 15.72
N LEU A 77 -12.15 -14.81 14.77
CA LEU A 77 -11.11 -14.65 13.76
C LEU A 77 -9.75 -14.29 14.40
N GLU A 78 -9.74 -13.37 15.35
CA GLU A 78 -8.53 -12.95 16.05
C GLU A 78 -7.94 -14.09 16.87
N GLU A 79 -8.77 -14.89 17.54
CA GLU A 79 -8.36 -16.06 18.30
C GLU A 79 -7.80 -17.16 17.40
N ILE A 80 -8.44 -17.43 16.25
CA ILE A 80 -7.94 -18.39 15.25
C ILE A 80 -6.56 -17.93 14.75
N LEU A 81 -6.42 -16.65 14.38
CA LEU A 81 -5.15 -16.08 13.87
C LEU A 81 -4.08 -15.88 14.97
N ARG A 82 -4.44 -16.07 16.24
CA ARG A 82 -3.49 -16.08 17.36
C ARG A 82 -2.80 -17.42 17.52
N ARG A 83 -3.42 -18.52 17.06
CA ARG A 83 -2.82 -19.86 17.13
C ARG A 83 -1.64 -19.96 16.17
N PRO A 84 -0.48 -20.47 16.62
CA PRO A 84 0.65 -20.74 15.74
C PRO A 84 0.23 -21.81 14.71
N GLY A 85 0.62 -21.63 13.45
CA GLY A 85 0.24 -22.56 12.36
C GLY A 85 -1.12 -22.27 11.71
N ALA A 86 -1.94 -21.38 12.27
CA ALA A 86 -3.26 -21.08 11.69
C ALA A 86 -3.19 -20.40 10.31
N LEU A 87 -2.08 -19.72 10.01
CA LEU A 87 -1.86 -19.07 8.72
C LEU A 87 -1.59 -20.09 7.61
N GLN A 88 -1.02 -21.25 7.95
CA GLN A 88 -0.70 -22.34 7.02
C GLN A 88 -1.83 -23.37 6.89
N SER A 89 -2.81 -23.36 7.80
CA SER A 89 -3.95 -24.27 7.74
C SER A 89 -4.87 -23.94 6.56
N ASP A 90 -5.13 -24.93 5.70
CA ASP A 90 -6.06 -24.79 4.57
C ASP A 90 -7.51 -24.71 5.04
N GLU A 91 -7.87 -25.41 6.12
CA GLU A 91 -9.22 -25.37 6.69
C GLU A 91 -9.62 -23.95 7.13
N VAL A 92 -8.70 -23.22 7.77
CA VAL A 92 -8.93 -21.83 8.17
C VAL A 92 -9.00 -20.90 6.96
N TRP A 93 -8.20 -21.19 5.93
CA TRP A 93 -8.16 -20.41 4.70
C TRP A 93 -9.49 -20.49 3.94
N ASP A 94 -9.96 -21.71 3.71
CA ASP A 94 -11.22 -22.01 3.02
C ASP A 94 -12.44 -21.62 3.86
N GLY A 95 -12.31 -21.64 5.18
CA GLY A 95 -13.32 -21.18 6.15
C GLY A 95 -13.68 -19.68 6.06
N GLY A 96 -13.00 -18.91 5.20
CA GLY A 96 -13.37 -17.53 4.87
C GLY A 96 -12.21 -16.54 4.83
N LEU A 97 -11.00 -16.95 5.23
CA LEU A 97 -9.84 -16.08 5.19
C LEU A 97 -9.46 -15.68 3.76
N ALA A 98 -9.59 -16.60 2.80
CA ALA A 98 -9.36 -16.35 1.39
C ALA A 98 -10.21 -15.17 0.86
N LYS A 99 -11.49 -15.13 1.27
CA LYS A 99 -12.43 -14.07 0.87
C LYS A 99 -12.07 -12.73 1.50
N ILE A 100 -11.66 -12.72 2.76
CA ILE A 100 -11.24 -11.51 3.45
C ILE A 100 -9.95 -10.98 2.83
N SER A 101 -8.96 -11.84 2.59
CA SER A 101 -7.70 -11.47 1.93
C SER A 101 -7.93 -10.87 0.55
N LYS A 102 -8.71 -11.54 -0.31
CA LYS A 102 -9.07 -11.04 -1.64
C LYS A 102 -9.80 -9.70 -1.59
N ASN A 103 -10.71 -9.52 -0.62
CA ASN A 103 -11.41 -8.26 -0.42
C ASN A 103 -10.45 -7.13 -0.02
N LEU A 104 -9.51 -7.39 0.89
CA LEU A 104 -8.49 -6.44 1.32
C LEU A 104 -7.56 -6.05 0.18
N LEU A 105 -7.05 -7.02 -0.59
CA LEU A 105 -6.18 -6.78 -1.75
C LEU A 105 -6.91 -6.01 -2.86
N GLY A 106 -8.21 -6.22 -3.02
CA GLY A 106 -9.06 -5.46 -3.95
C GLY A 106 -9.41 -4.04 -3.50
N GLY A 107 -8.84 -3.54 -2.39
CA GLY A 107 -9.17 -2.23 -1.82
C GLY A 107 -10.56 -2.17 -1.17
N GLY A 108 -11.18 -3.33 -0.94
CA GLY A 108 -12.46 -3.45 -0.28
C GLY A 108 -12.38 -2.99 1.17
N ARG A 109 -13.33 -2.15 1.58
CA ARG A 109 -13.44 -1.73 2.98
C ARG A 109 -14.15 -2.80 3.79
N THR A 110 -13.51 -3.23 4.87
CA THR A 110 -14.16 -4.12 5.83
C THR A 110 -15.31 -3.38 6.50
N ARG A 111 -16.47 -4.04 6.65
CA ARG A 111 -17.64 -3.45 7.32
C ARG A 111 -17.33 -3.04 8.76
N ARG A 112 -16.39 -3.74 9.40
CA ARG A 112 -15.90 -3.45 10.74
C ARG A 112 -14.41 -3.14 10.69
N PRO A 113 -13.93 -2.16 11.45
CA PRO A 113 -12.50 -1.90 11.56
C PRO A 113 -11.80 -3.13 12.16
N LEU A 114 -10.76 -3.62 11.51
CA LEU A 114 -9.92 -4.69 12.03
C LEU A 114 -8.69 -4.12 12.71
N PRO A 115 -8.17 -4.74 13.79
CA PRO A 115 -6.85 -4.40 14.30
C PRO A 115 -5.80 -4.54 13.19
N VAL A 116 -4.89 -3.57 13.06
CA VAL A 116 -3.87 -3.56 11.99
C VAL A 116 -3.01 -4.83 12.04
N GLN A 117 -2.68 -5.31 13.23
CA GLN A 117 -1.94 -6.56 13.44
C GLN A 117 -2.63 -7.77 12.81
N VAL A 118 -3.96 -7.83 12.87
CA VAL A 118 -4.76 -8.91 12.26
C VAL A 118 -4.75 -8.76 10.74
N VAL A 119 -4.91 -7.54 10.22
CA VAL A 119 -4.86 -7.27 8.78
C VAL A 119 -3.51 -7.69 8.19
N LEU A 120 -2.41 -7.33 8.85
CA LEU A 120 -1.06 -7.71 8.42
C LEU A 120 -0.87 -9.23 8.35
N LYS A 121 -1.38 -9.97 9.33
CA LYS A 121 -1.34 -11.45 9.32
C LYS A 121 -2.12 -12.05 8.15
N ILE A 122 -3.30 -11.51 7.85
CA ILE A 122 -4.15 -11.97 6.74
C ILE A 122 -3.44 -11.72 5.40
N LEU A 123 -2.86 -10.53 5.22
CA LEU A 123 -2.11 -10.16 4.02
C LEU A 123 -0.88 -11.07 3.84
N TYR A 124 -0.10 -11.26 4.91
CA TYR A 124 1.05 -12.16 4.90
C TYR A 124 0.66 -13.58 4.48
N ALA A 125 -0.41 -14.13 5.06
CA ALA A 125 -0.90 -15.47 4.68
C ALA A 125 -1.33 -15.54 3.20
N GLY A 126 -1.91 -14.46 2.67
CA GLY A 126 -2.22 -14.36 1.24
C GLY A 126 -0.97 -14.36 0.38
N TRP A 127 0.03 -13.54 0.70
CA TRP A 127 1.26 -13.47 -0.09
C TRP A 127 2.06 -14.77 -0.08
N VAL A 128 2.11 -15.46 1.06
CA VAL A 128 2.76 -16.77 1.16
C VAL A 128 2.09 -17.78 0.22
N ARG A 129 0.74 -17.85 0.22
CA ARG A 129 0.00 -18.79 -0.64
C ARG A 129 0.06 -18.44 -2.12
N ASP A 130 0.02 -17.15 -2.45
CA ASP A 130 0.14 -16.69 -3.84
C ASP A 130 1.58 -16.82 -4.37
N GLY A 131 2.53 -17.27 -3.53
CA GLY A 131 3.96 -17.33 -3.87
C GLY A 131 4.59 -15.94 -4.07
N THR A 132 3.87 -14.88 -3.71
CA THR A 132 4.35 -13.49 -3.78
C THR A 132 5.41 -13.24 -2.72
N TRP A 133 5.32 -13.93 -1.58
CA TRP A 133 6.34 -13.88 -0.53
C TRP A 133 7.05 -15.24 -0.40
N PRO A 134 8.37 -15.32 -0.63
CA PRO A 134 9.11 -16.56 -0.50
C PRO A 134 9.21 -16.99 0.98
N GLU A 135 8.87 -18.25 1.26
CA GLU A 135 9.02 -18.83 2.60
C GLU A 135 10.51 -18.93 2.98
N GLY A 136 10.86 -18.43 4.16
CA GLY A 136 12.23 -18.55 4.70
C GLY A 136 13.23 -17.51 4.21
N MET A 137 12.84 -16.58 3.34
CA MET A 137 13.68 -15.43 3.00
C MET A 137 13.56 -14.39 4.10
N ILE A 138 14.57 -14.34 4.97
CA ILE A 138 14.75 -13.21 5.88
C ILE A 138 15.04 -12.01 4.98
N PRO A 139 14.25 -10.91 5.04
CA PRO A 139 14.62 -9.68 4.36
C PRO A 139 16.05 -9.36 4.75
N ALA A 140 16.94 -9.11 3.78
CA ALA A 140 18.26 -8.58 4.10
C ALA A 140 18.05 -7.41 5.07
N ASP A 141 18.70 -7.43 6.23
CA ASP A 141 18.49 -6.43 7.28
C ASP A 141 18.47 -5.05 6.64
N GLU A 142 17.39 -4.29 6.84
CA GLU A 142 17.12 -3.04 6.12
C GLU A 142 18.21 -1.97 6.34
N SER A 143 19.15 -2.22 7.27
CA SER A 143 20.41 -1.49 7.43
C SER A 143 21.29 -1.51 6.17
N ASP A 144 21.18 -2.55 5.34
CA ASP A 144 21.94 -2.69 4.10
C ASP A 144 21.23 -2.07 2.88
N PHE A 145 19.97 -1.66 2.99
CA PHE A 145 19.21 -1.08 1.86
C PHE A 145 19.48 0.42 1.69
N PHE A 146 19.79 1.12 2.77
CA PHE A 146 20.12 2.55 2.78
C PHE A 146 21.63 2.82 2.87
N ASP A 147 22.46 1.79 2.68
CA ASP A 147 23.91 1.95 2.71
C ASP A 147 24.39 2.67 1.41
N PRO A 148 24.90 3.91 1.50
CA PRO A 148 25.29 4.69 0.32
C PRO A 148 26.46 4.08 -0.45
N ASP A 149 27.18 3.12 0.15
CA ASP A 149 28.35 2.46 -0.45
C ASP A 149 28.00 1.16 -1.18
N ARG A 150 26.73 0.71 -1.17
CA ARG A 150 26.30 -0.40 -2.03
C ARG A 150 26.25 0.06 -3.47
N ASN A 151 27.28 -0.34 -4.22
CA ASN A 151 27.31 -0.31 -5.67
C ASN A 151 26.21 -1.23 -6.21
N TYR A 152 25.00 -0.70 -6.41
CA TYR A 152 23.97 -1.36 -7.20
C TYR A 152 24.57 -1.60 -8.58
N PRO A 153 24.75 -2.86 -9.05
CA PRO A 153 25.07 -3.08 -10.44
C PRO A 153 23.90 -2.51 -11.23
N LEU A 154 24.12 -1.33 -11.82
CA LEU A 154 23.20 -0.69 -12.74
C LEU A 154 22.81 -1.77 -13.75
N PRO A 155 21.52 -2.06 -14.00
CA PRO A 155 21.15 -2.93 -15.09
C PRO A 155 21.69 -2.28 -16.36
N THR A 156 22.80 -2.82 -16.86
CA THR A 156 23.39 -2.43 -18.14
C THR A 156 22.30 -2.61 -19.19
N PRO A 157 21.96 -1.58 -19.98
CA PRO A 157 21.05 -1.71 -21.12
C PRO A 157 21.77 -2.46 -22.26
N GLU A 158 22.15 -3.70 -22.03
CA GLU A 158 22.74 -4.61 -23.01
C GLU A 158 21.84 -5.86 -23.11
N SER A 159 20.55 -5.64 -23.30
CA SER A 159 19.68 -6.60 -23.98
C SER A 159 19.28 -5.98 -25.30
N THR A 160 20.24 -5.98 -26.21
CA THR A 160 20.02 -5.85 -27.65
C THR A 160 19.07 -6.97 -28.05
N LEU A 161 17.78 -6.67 -27.99
CA LEU A 161 16.71 -7.42 -28.65
C LEU A 161 17.14 -7.56 -30.10
N THR A 162 17.67 -8.74 -30.43
CA THR A 162 17.82 -9.18 -31.81
C THR A 162 16.40 -9.41 -32.30
N GLU A 163 15.82 -8.32 -32.82
CA GLU A 163 14.54 -8.25 -33.48
C GLU A 163 14.65 -9.07 -34.77
N SER A 164 14.40 -10.38 -34.65
CA SER A 164 14.20 -11.26 -35.79
C SER A 164 12.89 -10.84 -36.46
N PHE A 165 13.02 -9.94 -37.43
CA PHE A 165 12.03 -9.62 -38.44
C PHE A 165 11.52 -10.93 -39.07
N ILE A 166 10.31 -11.36 -38.68
CA ILE A 166 9.55 -12.34 -39.44
C ILE A 166 8.75 -11.55 -40.49
N PRO A 167 9.07 -11.67 -41.79
CA PRO A 167 8.31 -10.98 -42.82
C PRO A 167 6.89 -11.52 -42.89
N VAL A 168 5.93 -10.62 -42.67
CA VAL A 168 4.50 -10.79 -42.91
C VAL A 168 4.28 -11.00 -44.40
N GLY A 169 3.77 -12.18 -44.78
CA GLY A 169 3.34 -12.42 -46.15
C GLY A 169 3.09 -13.88 -46.50
N GLN A 170 1.97 -14.44 -46.06
CA GLN A 170 1.05 -15.17 -46.95
C GLN A 170 -0.23 -15.56 -46.21
N ALA A 171 -1.33 -14.97 -46.67
CA ALA A 171 -2.67 -15.42 -46.41
C ALA A 171 -2.96 -16.68 -47.23
N LEU A 172 -3.63 -17.68 -46.66
CA LEU A 172 -4.62 -18.46 -47.41
C LEU A 172 -5.58 -19.26 -46.49
N ALA A 173 -6.86 -18.92 -46.63
CA ALA A 173 -8.01 -19.81 -46.73
C ALA A 173 -8.36 -20.80 -45.59
N SER A 174 -9.47 -20.44 -44.92
CA SER A 174 -10.71 -21.23 -44.73
C SER A 174 -10.88 -22.19 -43.52
N PRO A 175 -12.06 -22.13 -42.87
CA PRO A 175 -12.68 -23.19 -42.04
C PRO A 175 -13.41 -24.21 -42.97
N PRO A 176 -14.27 -25.18 -42.57
CA PRO A 176 -14.83 -25.58 -41.26
C PRO A 176 -14.85 -27.12 -41.00
N ALA A 177 -15.31 -27.55 -39.82
CA ALA A 177 -16.08 -28.78 -39.52
C ALA A 177 -16.05 -29.00 -37.99
N GLU A 178 -17.16 -28.89 -37.25
CA GLU A 178 -18.19 -29.93 -37.03
C GLU A 178 -17.69 -31.25 -36.41
N SER A 179 -18.52 -31.76 -35.49
CA SER A 179 -18.44 -33.07 -34.80
C SER A 179 -17.56 -33.07 -33.54
N SER A 180 -18.01 -33.50 -32.35
CA SER A 180 -19.00 -34.54 -32.09
C SER A 180 -19.62 -34.40 -30.70
N ALA A 181 -20.89 -34.75 -30.62
CA ALA A 181 -21.63 -34.98 -29.39
C ALA A 181 -21.23 -36.31 -28.71
N MET A 182 -21.17 -36.31 -27.38
CA MET A 182 -21.56 -37.43 -26.51
C MET A 182 -21.88 -36.79 -25.14
N ALA A 183 -23.12 -36.73 -24.64
CA ALA A 183 -24.05 -37.80 -24.32
C ALA A 183 -23.48 -38.82 -23.32
N THR A 184 -23.54 -38.50 -22.03
CA THR A 184 -23.66 -39.50 -20.97
C THR A 184 -24.79 -39.10 -20.02
N ARG A 185 -25.98 -39.61 -20.34
CA ARG A 185 -27.10 -39.82 -19.44
C ARG A 185 -26.72 -40.98 -18.52
N SER A 186 -26.56 -40.73 -17.23
CA SER A 186 -26.46 -41.80 -16.22
C SER A 186 -27.66 -41.67 -15.28
N GLN A 187 -28.69 -42.42 -15.64
CA GLN A 187 -29.82 -42.76 -14.79
C GLN A 187 -29.42 -44.08 -14.09
N VAL A 188 -29.36 -44.07 -12.76
CA VAL A 188 -29.41 -45.32 -11.97
C VAL A 188 -30.60 -45.17 -11.05
N GLU A 189 -31.65 -45.89 -11.44
CA GLU A 189 -32.78 -46.27 -10.63
C GLU A 189 -32.60 -47.77 -10.39
N GLU A 190 -32.41 -48.19 -9.13
CA GLU A 190 -32.65 -49.56 -8.65
C GLU A 190 -32.71 -49.45 -7.12
N SER A 191 -33.88 -49.39 -6.50
CA SER A 191 -34.78 -50.48 -6.10
C SER A 191 -34.20 -51.43 -5.04
N GLN A 192 -35.10 -51.83 -4.11
CA GLN A 192 -34.95 -52.76 -2.98
C GLN A 192 -34.38 -52.09 -1.70
N LEU A 193 -35.04 -52.00 -0.54
CA LEU A 193 -36.20 -52.67 0.06
C LEU A 193 -36.77 -51.75 1.16
#